data_AF-A0A1C0SF56-F1
#
_entry.id   AF-A0A1C0SF56-F1
#
_cell.length_a   1.000
_cell.length_b   1.000
_cell.length_c   1.000
_cell.angle_alpha   90.00
_cell.angle_beta   90.00
_cell.angle_gamma   90.00
#
_symmetry.space_group_name_H-M   'P 1'
#
loop_
_entity.id
_entity.type
_entity.pdbx_description
1 polymer ?
#
loop_
_entity_poly.entity_id
_entity_poly.type
_entity_poly.pdbx_seq_one_letter_code
_entity_poly.pdbx_strand_id
1 'polypeptide(L)'
;MTTTYTSYKLITADLTKSLARVAEQPDVARETEYYLSKIGDVKTIDDFFADTRLYNYAVKAHGLEDMAYAKAFMRKVLTEGIDNDDAFANKLTDTRYKQLVESLNFAAHGAAATSFDRAQKGVADKYARQTLEQDAGEENAGVRLALYFSRMAPTIDSGYAIIADEALAQVVRTTLQLPDEFAATNVDRQAEAYEQALDFKDFQDPAKVTEFLDRFTALWEVKNSTDGYDPLAVFGSSSGYGISSDLLLSINSLKLGGN
;
A
#
# COMPACT_ATOMS: atom_id res chain seq x y z
N MET A 1 17.41 -15.30 -3.00
CA MET A 1 16.16 -14.52 -3.04
C MET A 1 16.42 -13.20 -2.34
N THR A 2 15.94 -12.08 -2.89
CA THR A 2 15.98 -10.79 -2.18
C THR A 2 14.95 -10.83 -1.04
N THR A 3 15.35 -10.42 0.16
CA THR A 3 14.45 -10.39 1.32
C THR A 3 13.39 -9.31 1.15
N THR A 4 12.29 -9.44 1.89
CA THR A 4 11.21 -8.42 1.94
C THR A 4 11.77 -7.03 2.24
N TYR A 5 12.65 -6.92 3.24
CA TYR A 5 13.33 -5.67 3.60
C TYR A 5 14.15 -5.10 2.44
N THR A 6 14.99 -5.93 1.81
CA THR A 6 15.87 -5.49 0.71
C THR A 6 15.05 -5.01 -0.48
N SER A 7 14.04 -5.76 -0.91
CA SER A 7 13.17 -5.38 -2.02
C SER A 7 12.42 -4.09 -1.74
N TYR A 8 11.85 -3.93 -0.54
CA TYR A 8 11.19 -2.68 -0.13
C TYR A 8 12.13 -1.48 -0.16
N LYS A 9 13.35 -1.61 0.39
CA LYS A 9 14.37 -0.54 0.36
C LYS A 9 14.81 -0.18 -1.05
N LEU A 10 14.99 -1.16 -1.94
CA LEU A 10 15.36 -0.90 -3.33
C LEU A 10 14.30 -0.08 -4.07
N ILE A 11 13.00 -0.36 -3.84
CA ILE A 11 11.91 0.39 -4.46
C ILE A 11 11.81 1.80 -3.88
N THR A 12 11.91 1.93 -2.55
CA THR A 12 11.67 3.20 -1.84
C THR A 12 12.88 4.14 -1.82
N ALA A 13 14.10 3.63 -2.03
CA ALA A 13 15.30 4.46 -2.15
C ALA A 13 15.20 5.51 -3.27
N ASP A 14 14.50 5.17 -4.35
CA ASP A 14 14.15 6.11 -5.42
C ASP A 14 12.74 5.79 -5.95
N LEU A 15 11.75 6.10 -5.12
CA LEU A 15 10.35 5.88 -5.44
C LEU A 15 9.94 6.60 -6.74
N THR A 16 10.48 7.79 -6.99
CA THR A 16 10.19 8.57 -8.22
C THR A 16 10.59 7.80 -9.46
N LYS A 17 11.81 7.24 -9.48
CA LYS A 17 12.28 6.41 -10.59
C LYS A 17 11.52 5.10 -10.71
N SER A 18 11.14 4.48 -9.59
CA SER A 18 10.31 3.28 -9.58
C SER A 18 8.94 3.55 -10.22
N LEU A 19 8.28 4.65 -9.85
CA LEU A 19 7.02 5.08 -10.45
C LEU A 19 7.16 5.45 -11.93
N ALA A 20 8.24 6.13 -12.32
CA ALA A 20 8.51 6.46 -13.72
C ALA A 20 8.62 5.20 -14.59
N ARG A 21 9.32 4.16 -14.09
CA ARG A 21 9.42 2.87 -14.80
C ARG A 21 8.05 2.21 -14.96
N VAL A 22 7.19 2.26 -13.93
CA VAL A 22 5.83 1.73 -14.02
C VAL A 22 4.99 2.54 -15.01
N ALA A 23 5.10 3.86 -15.01
CA ALA A 23 4.39 4.73 -15.95
C ALA A 23 4.80 4.50 -17.41
N GLU A 24 6.03 4.05 -17.67
CA GLU A 24 6.53 3.69 -19.00
C GLU A 24 6.05 2.31 -19.49
N GLN A 25 5.47 1.47 -18.62
CA GLN A 25 4.92 0.19 -19.06
C GLN A 25 3.79 0.41 -20.08
N PRO A 26 3.75 -0.34 -21.20
CA PRO A 26 2.82 -0.07 -22.30
C PRO A 26 1.34 0.00 -21.90
N ASP A 27 0.90 -0.90 -21.01
CA ASP A 27 -0.49 -0.92 -20.55
C ASP A 27 -0.79 0.26 -19.63
N VAL A 28 0.09 0.56 -18.67
CA VAL A 28 -0.05 1.71 -17.77
C VAL A 28 -0.08 3.02 -18.54
N ALA A 29 0.86 3.21 -19.48
CA ALA A 29 0.93 4.40 -20.31
C ALA A 29 -0.36 4.60 -21.13
N ARG A 30 -0.82 3.53 -21.81
CA ARG A 30 -2.01 3.57 -22.65
C ARG A 30 -3.30 3.87 -21.86
N GLU A 31 -3.46 3.24 -20.69
CA GLU A 31 -4.63 3.49 -19.85
C GLU A 31 -4.59 4.90 -19.23
N THR A 32 -3.42 5.36 -18.81
CA THR A 32 -3.23 6.70 -18.24
C THR A 32 -3.46 7.80 -19.27
N GLU A 33 -2.96 7.63 -20.50
CA GLU A 33 -3.21 8.56 -21.60
C GLU A 33 -4.71 8.65 -21.92
N TYR A 34 -5.40 7.51 -21.98
CA TYR A 34 -6.84 7.50 -22.18
C TYR A 34 -7.58 8.23 -21.06
N TYR A 35 -7.22 7.95 -19.81
CA TYR A 35 -7.84 8.60 -18.66
C TYR A 35 -7.67 10.12 -18.71
N LEU A 36 -6.43 10.60 -18.84
CA LEU A 36 -6.13 12.04 -18.85
C LEU A 36 -6.73 12.78 -20.05
N SER A 37 -6.84 12.14 -21.20
CA SER A 37 -7.45 12.74 -22.40
C SER A 37 -8.98 12.78 -22.38
N LYS A 38 -9.64 12.04 -21.47
CA LYS A 38 -11.11 11.89 -21.45
C LYS A 38 -11.77 12.35 -20.17
N ILE A 39 -11.12 12.22 -19.02
CA ILE A 39 -11.75 12.52 -17.73
C ILE A 39 -12.22 13.97 -17.63
N GLY A 40 -11.48 14.92 -18.22
CA GLY A 40 -11.86 16.34 -18.22
C GLY A 40 -13.17 16.64 -18.94
N ASP A 41 -13.64 15.75 -19.83
CA ASP A 41 -14.89 15.89 -20.58
C ASP A 41 -16.10 15.33 -19.79
N VAL A 42 -15.88 14.51 -18.78
CA VAL A 42 -16.93 13.90 -17.95
C VAL A 42 -17.54 14.95 -17.02
N LYS A 43 -18.84 15.22 -17.14
CA LYS A 43 -19.53 16.28 -16.36
C LYS A 43 -20.53 15.74 -15.35
N THR A 44 -20.90 14.47 -15.47
CA THR A 44 -21.88 13.85 -14.58
C THR A 44 -21.43 12.46 -14.13
N ILE A 45 -22.07 11.97 -13.07
CA ILE A 45 -21.91 10.58 -12.63
C ILE A 45 -22.34 9.63 -13.76
N ASP A 46 -23.39 9.97 -14.51
CA ASP A 46 -23.84 9.14 -15.63
C ASP A 46 -22.79 9.04 -16.73
N ASP A 47 -22.14 10.15 -17.10
CA ASP A 47 -21.03 10.14 -18.06
C ASP A 47 -19.88 9.24 -17.57
N PHE A 48 -19.54 9.35 -16.27
CA PHE A 48 -18.47 8.55 -15.67
C PHE A 48 -18.77 7.05 -15.71
N PHE A 49 -20.00 6.64 -15.40
CA PHE A 49 -20.40 5.24 -15.42
C PHE A 49 -20.66 4.69 -16.84
N ALA A 50 -20.96 5.57 -17.80
CA ALA A 50 -21.10 5.20 -19.21
C ALA A 50 -19.75 4.79 -19.82
N ASP A 51 -18.65 5.45 -19.40
CA ASP A 51 -17.30 5.07 -19.80
C ASP A 51 -16.71 4.03 -18.83
N THR A 52 -16.84 2.76 -19.19
CA THR A 52 -16.32 1.66 -18.34
C THR A 52 -14.80 1.70 -18.21
N ARG A 53 -14.08 2.28 -19.17
CA ARG A 53 -12.61 2.35 -19.13
C ARG A 53 -12.16 3.40 -18.12
N LEU A 54 -12.79 4.58 -18.10
CA LEU A 54 -12.57 5.59 -17.06
C LEU A 54 -12.96 5.09 -15.66
N TYR A 55 -14.13 4.45 -15.56
CA TYR A 55 -14.59 3.89 -14.30
C TYR A 55 -13.60 2.86 -13.74
N ASN A 56 -13.20 1.86 -14.55
CA ASN A 56 -12.26 0.83 -14.10
C ASN A 56 -10.91 1.43 -13.72
N TYR A 57 -10.42 2.43 -14.47
CA TYR A 57 -9.15 3.10 -14.18
C TYR A 57 -9.19 3.79 -12.81
N ALA A 58 -10.21 4.61 -12.55
CA ALA A 58 -10.36 5.31 -11.28
C ALA A 58 -10.56 4.34 -10.11
N VAL A 59 -11.37 3.29 -10.29
CA VAL A 59 -11.60 2.27 -9.26
C VAL A 59 -10.32 1.50 -8.93
N LYS A 60 -9.55 1.11 -9.96
CA LYS A 60 -8.23 0.49 -9.78
C LYS A 60 -7.26 1.43 -9.06
N ALA A 61 -7.19 2.70 -9.44
CA ALA A 61 -6.32 3.68 -8.80
C ALA A 61 -6.54 3.79 -7.29
N HIS A 62 -7.77 3.56 -6.82
CA HIS A 62 -8.13 3.58 -5.39
C HIS A 62 -8.04 2.20 -4.73
N GLY A 63 -7.48 1.19 -5.41
CA GLY A 63 -7.33 -0.17 -4.90
C GLY A 63 -8.64 -0.95 -4.77
N LEU A 64 -9.70 -0.51 -5.45
CA LEU A 64 -11.05 -1.08 -5.38
C LEU A 64 -11.37 -1.95 -6.61
N GLU A 65 -10.35 -2.42 -7.33
CA GLU A 65 -10.47 -3.20 -8.58
C GLU A 65 -11.37 -4.43 -8.42
N ASP A 66 -11.24 -5.16 -7.31
CA ASP A 66 -12.08 -6.33 -7.01
C ASP A 66 -13.56 -5.98 -6.80
N MET A 67 -13.87 -4.71 -6.55
CA MET A 67 -15.23 -4.21 -6.35
C MET A 67 -15.77 -3.48 -7.59
N ALA A 68 -15.02 -3.44 -8.70
CA ALA A 68 -15.43 -2.78 -9.94
C ALA A 68 -16.76 -3.34 -10.49
N TYR A 69 -17.06 -4.63 -10.25
CA TYR A 69 -18.32 -5.25 -10.67
C TYR A 69 -19.56 -4.65 -9.96
N ALA A 70 -19.39 -4.10 -8.76
CA ALA A 70 -20.48 -3.62 -7.90
C ALA A 70 -20.95 -2.20 -8.31
N LYS A 71 -21.27 -2.00 -9.60
CA LYS A 71 -21.58 -0.67 -10.16
C LYS A 71 -22.69 0.08 -9.43
N ALA A 72 -23.74 -0.60 -8.97
CA ALA A 72 -24.83 0.04 -8.21
C ALA A 72 -24.36 0.55 -6.84
N PHE A 73 -23.51 -0.22 -6.16
CA PHE A 73 -22.89 0.18 -4.89
C PHE A 73 -21.99 1.40 -5.10
N MET A 74 -21.09 1.34 -6.09
CA MET A 74 -20.19 2.43 -6.42
C MET A 74 -20.93 3.70 -6.85
N ARG A 75 -22.03 3.55 -7.59
CA ARG A 75 -22.89 4.68 -7.95
C ARG A 75 -23.48 5.33 -6.71
N LYS A 76 -23.96 4.56 -5.73
CA LYS A 76 -24.47 5.10 -4.47
C LYS A 76 -23.38 5.86 -3.69
N VAL A 77 -22.19 5.28 -3.58
CA VAL A 77 -21.02 5.91 -2.95
C VAL A 77 -20.73 7.29 -3.57
N LEU A 78 -20.61 7.36 -4.89
CA LEU A 78 -20.29 8.61 -5.60
C LEU A 78 -21.45 9.62 -5.63
N THR A 79 -22.71 9.15 -5.61
CA THR A 79 -23.89 10.01 -5.67
C THR A 79 -24.15 10.72 -4.35
N GLU A 80 -23.97 10.03 -3.22
CA GLU A 80 -24.19 10.63 -1.90
C GLU A 80 -23.04 11.53 -1.45
N GLY A 81 -21.84 11.36 -2.01
CA GLY A 81 -20.69 12.19 -1.65
C GLY A 81 -20.12 11.83 -0.27
N ILE A 82 -19.42 12.80 0.33
CA ILE A 82 -18.81 12.70 1.68
C ILE A 82 -19.10 13.92 2.56
N ASP A 83 -19.72 14.98 2.02
CA ASP A 83 -19.91 16.25 2.72
C ASP A 83 -20.99 16.16 3.82
N ASN A 84 -21.91 15.18 3.72
CA ASN A 84 -22.88 14.87 4.75
C ASN A 84 -22.36 13.73 5.63
N ASP A 85 -22.34 13.92 6.96
CA ASP A 85 -21.94 12.89 7.93
C ASP A 85 -22.71 11.56 7.74
N ASP A 86 -23.96 11.65 7.29
CA ASP A 86 -24.82 10.50 7.02
C ASP A 86 -24.64 9.86 5.63
N ALA A 87 -23.77 10.42 4.77
CA ALA A 87 -23.53 9.90 3.44
C ALA A 87 -23.07 8.44 3.48
N PHE A 88 -23.48 7.66 2.49
CA PHE A 88 -23.21 6.23 2.43
C PHE A 88 -21.72 5.91 2.56
N ALA A 89 -20.85 6.66 1.87
CA ALA A 89 -19.40 6.50 1.96
C ALA A 89 -18.87 6.71 3.39
N ASN A 90 -19.48 7.62 4.16
CA ASN A 90 -19.08 7.92 5.53
C ASN A 90 -19.39 6.79 6.53
N LYS A 91 -20.36 5.94 6.20
CA LYS A 91 -20.80 4.78 6.97
C LYS A 91 -20.04 3.50 6.65
N LEU A 92 -19.22 3.52 5.60
CA LEU A 92 -18.40 2.37 5.23
C LEU A 92 -17.16 2.32 6.12
N THR A 93 -16.82 1.10 6.53
CA THR A 93 -15.59 0.80 7.27
C THR A 93 -14.37 1.07 6.38
N ASP A 94 -14.37 0.57 5.15
CA ASP A 94 -13.27 0.74 4.20
C ASP A 94 -13.18 2.19 3.69
N THR A 95 -12.11 2.89 4.06
CA THR A 95 -11.92 4.32 3.77
C THR A 95 -11.60 4.60 2.30
N ARG A 96 -11.21 3.59 1.52
CA ARG A 96 -10.89 3.74 0.08
C ARG A 96 -12.08 4.24 -0.73
N TYR A 97 -13.30 3.93 -0.31
CA TYR A 97 -14.52 4.47 -0.92
C TYR A 97 -14.63 5.97 -0.72
N LYS A 98 -14.29 6.49 0.47
CA LYS A 98 -14.25 7.93 0.72
C LYS A 98 -13.20 8.60 -0.14
N GLN A 99 -12.00 8.01 -0.25
CA GLN A 99 -10.93 8.54 -1.10
C GLN A 99 -11.30 8.60 -2.59
N LEU A 100 -12.04 7.60 -3.08
CA LEU A 100 -12.58 7.63 -4.45
C LEU A 100 -13.53 8.82 -4.64
N VAL A 101 -14.43 9.05 -3.68
CA VAL A 101 -15.34 10.20 -3.69
C VAL A 101 -14.56 11.50 -3.59
N GLU A 102 -13.54 11.60 -2.73
CA GLU A 102 -12.69 12.79 -2.61
C GLU A 102 -12.04 13.16 -3.95
N SER A 103 -11.57 12.17 -4.71
CA SER A 103 -10.97 12.41 -6.02
C SER A 103 -12.01 12.83 -7.07
N LEU A 104 -13.22 12.27 -7.03
CA LEU A 104 -14.28 12.45 -8.03
C LEU A 104 -15.61 12.92 -7.40
N ASN A 105 -15.57 14.01 -6.62
CA ASN A 105 -16.74 14.46 -5.83
C ASN A 105 -17.76 15.21 -6.69
N PHE A 106 -18.51 14.47 -7.52
CA PHE A 106 -19.62 15.00 -8.32
C PHE A 106 -20.77 15.54 -7.46
N ALA A 107 -20.98 14.99 -6.26
CA ALA A 107 -22.01 15.45 -5.33
C ALA A 107 -21.77 16.89 -4.88
N ALA A 108 -20.52 17.23 -4.53
CA ALA A 108 -20.15 18.57 -4.08
C ALA A 108 -19.90 19.55 -5.23
N HIS A 109 -19.37 19.09 -6.37
CA HIS A 109 -18.84 19.97 -7.42
C HIS A 109 -19.52 19.84 -8.79
N GLY A 110 -20.46 18.90 -8.95
CA GLY A 110 -21.13 18.65 -10.22
C GLY A 110 -20.15 18.51 -11.39
N ALA A 111 -20.40 19.27 -12.45
CA ALA A 111 -19.60 19.27 -13.67
C ALA A 111 -18.14 19.72 -13.50
N ALA A 112 -17.80 20.38 -12.39
CA ALA A 112 -16.43 20.78 -12.11
C ALA A 112 -15.60 19.67 -11.44
N ALA A 113 -16.22 18.59 -10.95
CA ALA A 113 -15.52 17.54 -10.20
C ALA A 113 -14.29 16.96 -10.92
N THR A 114 -14.33 16.86 -12.25
CA THR A 114 -13.25 16.28 -13.07
C THR A 114 -12.22 17.30 -13.57
N SER A 115 -12.41 18.58 -13.25
CA SER A 115 -11.48 19.66 -13.60
C SER A 115 -10.39 19.90 -12.56
N PHE A 116 -10.51 19.30 -11.37
CA PHE A 116 -9.51 19.41 -10.31
C PHE A 116 -8.31 18.50 -10.56
N ASP A 117 -7.12 18.94 -10.15
CA ASP A 117 -5.89 18.14 -10.24
C ASP A 117 -6.04 16.77 -9.55
N ARG A 118 -6.74 16.70 -8.42
CA ARG A 118 -7.00 15.44 -7.70
C ARG A 118 -7.77 14.42 -8.54
N ALA A 119 -8.65 14.87 -9.44
CA ALA A 119 -9.45 14.04 -10.34
C ALA A 119 -8.65 13.61 -11.58
N GLN A 120 -7.66 14.42 -11.98
CA GLN A 120 -6.84 14.17 -13.16
C GLN A 120 -5.52 13.51 -12.74
N LYS A 121 -4.50 14.34 -12.50
CA LYS A 121 -3.16 13.91 -12.11
C LYS A 121 -3.17 13.08 -10.83
N GLY A 122 -3.98 13.44 -9.84
CA GLY A 122 -4.07 12.70 -8.58
C GLY A 122 -4.52 11.25 -8.77
N VAL A 123 -5.50 10.99 -9.63
CA VAL A 123 -5.94 9.61 -9.94
C VAL A 123 -4.89 8.88 -10.77
N ALA A 124 -4.23 9.55 -11.72
CA ALA A 124 -3.15 8.94 -12.51
C ALA A 124 -1.94 8.55 -11.63
N ASP A 125 -1.53 9.42 -10.70
CA ASP A 125 -0.46 9.14 -9.75
C ASP A 125 -0.82 7.96 -8.83
N LYS A 126 -2.08 7.92 -8.36
CA LYS A 126 -2.61 6.79 -7.58
C LYS A 126 -2.63 5.48 -8.39
N TYR A 127 -2.96 5.53 -9.68
CA TYR A 127 -2.95 4.37 -10.57
C TYR A 127 -1.54 3.79 -10.73
N ALA A 128 -0.55 4.64 -11.03
CA ALA A 128 0.85 4.22 -11.14
C ALA A 128 1.36 3.62 -9.83
N ARG A 129 1.02 4.26 -8.69
CA ARG A 129 1.38 3.76 -7.37
C ARG A 129 0.71 2.43 -7.02
N GLN A 130 -0.57 2.27 -7.33
CA GLN A 130 -1.29 1.01 -7.14
C GLN A 130 -0.67 -0.11 -7.99
N THR A 131 -0.30 0.19 -9.23
CA THR A 131 0.31 -0.79 -10.14
C THR A 131 1.68 -1.21 -9.63
N LEU A 132 2.52 -0.27 -9.19
CA LEU A 132 3.79 -0.56 -8.52
C LEU A 132 3.62 -1.50 -7.32
N GLU A 133 2.61 -1.23 -6.49
CA GLU A 133 2.30 -2.04 -5.31
C GLU A 133 1.81 -3.45 -5.68
N GLN A 134 1.00 -3.58 -6.73
CA GLN A 134 0.52 -4.87 -7.24
C GLN A 134 1.68 -5.68 -7.83
N ASP A 135 2.45 -5.10 -8.76
CA ASP A 135 3.62 -5.73 -9.40
C ASP A 135 4.63 -6.24 -8.34
N ALA A 136 4.95 -5.41 -7.34
CA ALA A 136 5.84 -5.81 -6.25
C ALA A 136 5.25 -6.93 -5.37
N GLY A 137 3.92 -6.98 -5.26
CA GLY A 137 3.19 -7.99 -4.52
C GLY A 137 3.12 -9.36 -5.20
N GLU A 138 3.21 -9.39 -6.52
CA GLU A 138 3.32 -10.65 -7.29
C GLU A 138 4.61 -11.40 -6.93
N GLU A 139 5.69 -10.66 -6.68
CA GLU A 139 6.96 -11.23 -6.21
C GLU A 139 7.00 -11.45 -4.70
N ASN A 140 6.52 -10.48 -3.92
CA ASN A 140 6.54 -10.55 -2.46
C ASN A 140 5.38 -9.75 -1.82
N ALA A 141 4.42 -10.48 -1.25
CA ALA A 141 3.26 -9.90 -0.58
C ALA A 141 3.62 -8.92 0.56
N GLY A 142 4.72 -9.16 1.29
CA GLY A 142 5.20 -8.26 2.34
C GLY A 142 5.68 -6.92 1.79
N VAL A 143 6.29 -6.91 0.61
CA VAL A 143 6.70 -5.65 -0.06
C VAL A 143 5.48 -4.83 -0.43
N ARG A 144 4.44 -5.46 -1.00
CA ARG A 144 3.17 -4.79 -1.31
C ARG A 144 2.54 -4.19 -0.06
N LEU A 145 2.45 -4.94 1.04
CA LEU A 145 1.91 -4.45 2.31
C LEU A 145 2.71 -3.24 2.83
N ALA A 146 4.04 -3.29 2.77
CA ALA A 146 4.89 -2.18 3.21
C ALA A 146 4.71 -0.93 2.35
N LEU A 147 4.69 -1.07 1.02
CA LEU A 147 4.46 0.06 0.10
C LEU A 147 3.07 0.67 0.27
N TYR A 148 2.05 -0.17 0.47
CA TYR A 148 0.68 0.24 0.72
C TYR A 148 0.58 1.01 2.04
N PHE A 149 1.13 0.47 3.12
CA PHE A 149 1.15 1.14 4.42
C PHE A 149 1.88 2.47 4.35
N SER A 150 3.05 2.53 3.69
CA SER A 150 3.78 3.79 3.47
C SER A 150 2.93 4.85 2.78
N ARG A 151 2.08 4.46 1.82
CA ARG A 151 1.17 5.37 1.11
C ARG A 151 0.05 5.88 2.03
N MET A 152 -0.50 4.99 2.84
CA MET A 152 -1.73 5.25 3.61
C MET A 152 -1.45 5.76 5.03
N ALA A 153 -0.22 5.63 5.53
CA ALA A 153 0.18 6.06 6.88
C ALA A 153 -0.29 7.48 7.24
N PRO A 154 -0.19 8.51 6.37
CA PRO A 154 -0.66 9.85 6.71
C PRO A 154 -2.18 9.96 6.93
N THR A 155 -2.95 8.98 6.47
CA THR A 155 -4.41 8.95 6.64
C THR A 155 -4.85 8.25 7.92
N ILE A 156 -3.91 7.66 8.67
CA ILE A 156 -4.20 6.93 9.91
C ILE A 156 -4.23 7.92 11.08
N ASP A 157 -5.40 8.09 11.68
CA ASP A 157 -5.64 9.02 12.80
C ASP A 157 -6.20 8.33 14.06
N SER A 158 -6.54 7.04 13.97
CA SER A 158 -7.24 6.29 15.02
C SER A 158 -6.98 4.79 14.90
N GLY A 159 -7.21 4.03 15.98
CA GLY A 159 -7.14 2.57 15.94
C GLY A 159 -8.19 1.98 14.98
N TYR A 160 -9.35 2.64 14.87
CA TYR A 160 -10.40 2.26 13.94
C TYR A 160 -9.97 2.43 12.47
N ALA A 161 -9.19 3.46 12.12
CA ALA A 161 -8.66 3.64 10.77
C ALA A 161 -7.72 2.50 10.35
N ILE A 162 -6.99 1.91 11.30
CA ILE A 162 -6.17 0.72 11.07
C ILE A 162 -7.05 -0.51 10.82
N ILE A 163 -8.07 -0.72 11.66
CA ILE A 163 -8.97 -1.89 11.56
C ILE A 163 -9.82 -1.84 10.29
N ALA A 164 -10.14 -0.63 9.83
CA ALA A 164 -10.92 -0.36 8.65
C ALA A 164 -10.31 -0.92 7.35
N ASP A 165 -9.00 -1.15 7.35
CA ASP A 165 -8.25 -1.61 6.20
C ASP A 165 -7.44 -2.87 6.57
N GLU A 166 -7.78 -3.98 5.92
CA GLU A 166 -7.15 -5.27 6.22
C GLU A 166 -5.62 -5.25 6.01
N ALA A 167 -5.13 -4.52 5.02
CA ALA A 167 -3.69 -4.41 4.76
C ALA A 167 -2.99 -3.59 5.85
N LEU A 168 -3.60 -2.49 6.32
CA LEU A 168 -3.06 -1.72 7.45
C LEU A 168 -3.08 -2.53 8.74
N ALA A 169 -4.20 -3.19 9.04
CA ALA A 169 -4.32 -4.07 10.19
C ALA A 169 -3.30 -5.22 10.15
N GLN A 170 -3.02 -5.81 8.98
CA GLN A 170 -2.02 -6.86 8.85
C GLN A 170 -0.61 -6.36 9.16
N VAL A 171 -0.23 -5.20 8.64
CA VAL A 171 1.08 -4.59 8.90
C VAL A 171 1.23 -4.29 10.39
N VAL A 172 0.24 -3.63 10.99
CA VAL A 172 0.28 -3.26 12.41
C VAL A 172 0.33 -4.50 13.32
N ARG A 173 -0.54 -5.50 13.10
CA ARG A 173 -0.51 -6.74 13.88
C ARG A 173 0.83 -7.44 13.78
N THR A 174 1.40 -7.52 12.58
CA THR A 174 2.72 -8.14 12.37
C THR A 174 3.81 -7.38 13.11
N THR A 175 3.85 -6.05 13.01
CA THR A 175 4.88 -5.21 13.66
C THR A 175 4.81 -5.26 15.18
N LEU A 176 3.58 -5.29 15.71
CA LEU A 176 3.31 -5.44 17.14
C LEU A 176 3.41 -6.89 17.63
N GLN A 177 3.67 -7.84 16.72
CA GLN A 177 3.75 -9.29 16.99
C GLN A 177 2.48 -9.83 17.67
N LEU A 178 1.33 -9.30 17.27
CA LEU A 178 0.02 -9.79 17.72
C LEU A 178 -0.36 -11.04 16.92
N PRO A 179 -0.93 -12.06 17.57
CA PRO A 179 -1.33 -13.29 16.89
C PRO A 179 -2.54 -13.05 15.98
N ASP A 180 -2.76 -13.92 14.99
CA ASP A 180 -3.80 -13.69 13.96
C ASP A 180 -5.21 -13.70 14.57
N GLU A 181 -5.41 -14.47 15.65
CA GLU A 181 -6.65 -14.52 16.45
C GLU A 181 -7.02 -13.17 17.08
N PHE A 182 -6.07 -12.24 17.20
CA PHE A 182 -6.34 -10.90 17.70
C PHE A 182 -7.40 -10.17 16.86
N ALA A 183 -7.42 -10.38 15.54
CA ALA A 183 -8.40 -9.76 14.66
C ALA A 183 -9.84 -10.29 14.86
N ALA A 184 -10.02 -11.43 15.52
CA ALA A 184 -11.32 -11.96 15.87
C ALA A 184 -11.89 -11.35 17.18
N THR A 185 -11.10 -10.54 17.89
CA THR A 185 -11.55 -9.88 19.12
C THR A 185 -12.48 -8.70 18.83
N ASN A 186 -13.12 -8.16 19.87
CA ASN A 186 -14.00 -6.99 19.73
C ASN A 186 -13.23 -5.78 19.16
N VAL A 187 -13.86 -5.07 18.21
CA VAL A 187 -13.25 -3.95 17.47
C VAL A 187 -12.75 -2.84 18.40
N ASP A 188 -13.49 -2.50 19.46
CA ASP A 188 -13.09 -1.44 20.38
C ASP A 188 -11.84 -1.82 21.16
N ARG A 189 -11.69 -3.10 21.53
CA ARG A 189 -10.48 -3.60 22.17
C ARG A 189 -9.28 -3.62 21.22
N GLN A 190 -9.52 -3.94 19.95
CA GLN A 190 -8.47 -3.85 18.93
C GLN A 190 -7.99 -2.41 18.78
N ALA A 191 -8.92 -1.46 18.68
CA ALA A 191 -8.62 -0.04 18.50
C ALA A 191 -7.85 0.50 19.71
N GLU A 192 -8.32 0.21 20.93
CA GLU A 192 -7.67 0.61 22.17
C GLU A 192 -6.23 0.05 22.27
N ALA A 193 -6.01 -1.22 21.89
CA ALA A 193 -4.68 -1.80 21.90
C ALA A 193 -3.73 -1.12 20.90
N TYR A 194 -4.21 -0.78 19.70
CA TYR A 194 -3.42 -0.04 18.73
C TYR A 194 -3.13 1.39 19.21
N GLU A 195 -4.11 2.06 19.79
CA GLU A 195 -3.99 3.42 20.34
C GLU A 195 -3.03 3.49 21.54
N GLN A 196 -2.95 2.44 22.34
CA GLN A 196 -1.98 2.34 23.43
C GLN A 196 -0.55 2.04 22.93
N ALA A 197 -0.43 1.35 21.81
CA ALA A 197 0.85 0.88 21.29
C ALA A 197 1.51 1.83 20.27
N LEU A 198 0.74 2.71 19.63
CA LEU A 198 1.18 3.55 18.51
C LEU A 198 0.89 5.03 18.79
N ASP A 199 1.85 5.90 18.46
CA ASP A 199 1.59 7.32 18.32
C ASP A 199 1.25 7.61 16.84
N PHE A 200 -0.01 7.88 16.52
CA PHE A 200 -0.41 8.14 15.13
C PHE A 200 0.21 9.40 14.53
N LYS A 201 0.75 10.31 15.36
CA LYS A 201 1.51 11.46 14.86
C LYS A 201 2.80 11.02 14.18
N ASP A 202 3.39 9.90 14.61
CA ASP A 202 4.58 9.34 13.96
C ASP A 202 4.28 8.89 12.53
N PHE A 203 3.03 8.53 12.19
CA PHE A 203 2.67 8.17 10.82
C PHE A 203 2.57 9.37 9.86
N GLN A 204 2.69 10.60 10.38
CA GLN A 204 2.85 11.81 9.59
C GLN A 204 4.31 12.10 9.24
N ASP A 205 5.27 11.44 9.90
CA ASP A 205 6.70 11.58 9.64
C ASP A 205 7.20 10.43 8.76
N PRO A 206 7.62 10.70 7.50
CA PRO A 206 8.13 9.67 6.60
C PRO A 206 9.31 8.86 7.15
N ALA A 207 10.15 9.45 8.00
CA ALA A 207 11.28 8.76 8.62
C ALA A 207 10.79 7.74 9.67
N LYS A 208 9.79 8.11 10.48
CA LYS A 208 9.16 7.22 11.46
C LYS A 208 8.37 6.10 10.80
N VAL A 209 7.66 6.39 9.72
CA VAL A 209 7.01 5.37 8.89
C VAL A 209 8.06 4.40 8.33
N THR A 210 9.21 4.91 7.88
CA THR A 210 10.31 4.05 7.41
C THR A 210 10.84 3.15 8.51
N GLU A 211 11.09 3.67 9.70
CA GLU A 211 11.54 2.88 10.87
C GLU A 211 10.52 1.79 11.24
N PHE A 212 9.24 2.13 11.26
CA PHE A 212 8.15 1.18 11.51
C PHE A 212 8.11 0.07 10.46
N LEU A 213 8.31 0.41 9.19
CA LEU A 213 8.30 -0.54 8.08
C LEU A 213 9.57 -1.39 8.00
N ASP A 214 10.70 -0.89 8.48
CA ASP A 214 11.92 -1.69 8.62
C ASP A 214 11.71 -2.82 9.61
N ARG A 215 11.05 -2.54 10.74
CA ARG A 215 10.64 -3.56 11.70
C ARG A 215 9.60 -4.51 11.11
N PHE A 216 8.59 -3.99 10.42
CA PHE A 216 7.57 -4.81 9.76
C PHE A 216 8.20 -5.81 8.79
N THR A 217 9.01 -5.33 7.85
CA THR A 217 9.57 -6.17 6.77
C THR A 217 10.52 -7.24 7.31
N ALA A 218 11.25 -6.97 8.39
CA ALA A 218 12.06 -7.97 9.08
C ALA A 218 11.20 -9.05 9.76
N LEU A 219 10.13 -8.66 10.48
CA LEU A 219 9.21 -9.60 11.15
C LEU A 219 8.39 -10.41 10.15
N TRP A 220 7.96 -9.77 9.05
CA TRP A 220 7.25 -10.43 7.97
C TRP A 220 8.09 -11.54 7.34
N GLU A 221 9.36 -11.26 7.08
CA GLU A 221 10.30 -12.24 6.56
C GLU A 221 10.38 -13.45 7.49
N VAL A 222 10.63 -13.25 8.79
CA VAL A 222 10.69 -14.36 9.77
C VAL A 222 9.42 -15.21 9.78
N LYS A 223 8.23 -14.60 9.67
CA LYS A 223 6.95 -15.32 9.68
C LYS A 223 6.63 -16.04 8.35
N ASN A 224 7.14 -15.54 7.23
CA ASN A 224 6.73 -15.98 5.88
C ASN A 224 7.88 -16.51 5.01
N SER A 225 9.11 -16.65 5.54
CA SER A 225 10.21 -17.25 4.79
C SER A 225 9.86 -18.70 4.44
N THR A 226 9.82 -19.00 3.15
CA THR A 226 9.57 -20.35 2.61
C THR A 226 10.81 -21.24 2.61
N ASP A 227 12.00 -20.68 2.90
CA ASP A 227 13.27 -21.38 3.05
C ASP A 227 14.00 -20.92 4.32
N GLY A 228 14.84 -21.80 4.89
CA GLY A 228 15.57 -21.58 6.14
C GLY A 228 16.28 -20.22 6.19
N TYR A 229 15.74 -19.33 7.00
CA TYR A 229 16.26 -17.98 7.29
C TYR A 229 17.76 -18.03 7.61
N ASP A 230 18.59 -17.33 6.83
CA ASP A 230 19.96 -16.97 7.23
C ASP A 230 19.95 -15.55 7.83
N PRO A 231 20.01 -15.41 9.17
CA PRO A 231 20.04 -14.11 9.84
C PRO A 231 21.20 -13.23 9.38
N LEU A 232 22.29 -13.81 8.85
CA LEU A 232 23.46 -13.08 8.40
C LEU A 232 23.24 -12.34 7.08
N ALA A 233 22.25 -12.74 6.28
CA ALA A 233 21.90 -12.04 5.05
C ALA A 233 21.34 -10.62 5.34
N VAL A 234 20.71 -10.41 6.50
CA VAL A 234 20.19 -9.11 6.95
C VAL A 234 21.32 -8.15 7.34
N PHE A 235 22.44 -8.67 7.85
CA PHE A 235 23.61 -7.88 8.24
C PHE A 235 24.68 -7.79 7.13
N GLY A 236 24.54 -8.58 6.07
CA GLY A 236 25.58 -8.79 5.05
C GLY A 236 25.60 -7.83 3.86
N SER A 237 24.76 -6.79 3.80
CA SER A 237 24.71 -5.89 2.63
C SER A 237 25.66 -4.69 2.68
N SER A 238 26.55 -4.58 3.67
CA SER A 238 27.63 -3.59 3.65
C SER A 238 28.96 -4.24 3.27
N SER A 239 29.37 -3.98 2.03
CA SER A 239 30.69 -4.26 1.42
C SER A 239 31.05 -5.73 1.15
N GLY A 240 31.29 -6.04 -0.12
CA GLY A 240 31.66 -7.35 -0.67
C GLY A 240 33.04 -7.88 -0.26
N TYR A 241 33.34 -7.89 1.04
CA TYR A 241 34.49 -8.56 1.65
C TYR A 241 34.04 -9.28 2.93
N GLY A 242 33.11 -10.23 2.80
CA GLY A 242 32.76 -11.16 3.87
C GLY A 242 33.51 -12.47 3.70
N ILE A 243 34.13 -12.97 4.78
CA ILE A 243 34.68 -14.33 4.88
C ILE A 243 33.54 -15.31 4.59
N SER A 244 33.65 -16.16 3.55
CA SER A 244 32.60 -17.14 3.25
C SER A 244 32.44 -18.15 4.38
N SER A 245 31.23 -18.70 4.53
CA SER A 245 30.95 -19.80 5.45
C SER A 245 31.88 -21.01 5.21
N ASP A 246 32.21 -21.26 3.93
CA ASP A 246 33.21 -22.26 3.55
C ASP A 246 34.62 -21.95 4.06
N LEU A 247 35.03 -20.67 4.08
CA LEU A 247 36.31 -20.25 4.62
C LEU A 247 36.36 -20.45 6.14
N LEU A 248 35.27 -20.14 6.86
CA LEU A 248 35.17 -20.41 8.31
C LEU A 248 35.20 -21.92 8.62
N LEU A 249 34.51 -22.74 7.82
CA LEU A 249 34.54 -24.20 7.97
C LEU A 249 35.93 -24.77 7.67
N SER A 250 36.63 -24.22 6.68
CA SER A 250 38.01 -24.62 6.37
C SER A 250 38.98 -24.27 7.49
N ILE A 251 38.82 -23.11 8.14
CA ILE A 251 39.63 -22.70 9.30
C ILE A 251 39.38 -23.61 10.51
N ASN A 252 38.15 -24.07 10.72
CA ASN A 252 37.85 -25.01 11.80
C ASN A 252 38.37 -26.44 11.52
N SER A 253 38.66 -26.77 10.25
CA SER A 253 39.25 -28.05 9.85
C SER A 253 40.78 -28.05 9.80
N LEU A 254 41.43 -26.89 9.97
CA LEU A 254 42.88 -26.76 10.02
C LEU A 254 43.40 -27.37 11.33
N LYS A 255 43.79 -28.65 11.25
CA LYS A 255 44.61 -29.31 12.28
C LYS A 255 45.91 -28.53 12.43
N LEU A 256 46.13 -27.93 13.60
CA LEU A 256 47.44 -27.41 14.02
C LEU A 256 48.43 -28.58 14.02
N GLY A 257 49.17 -28.73 12.93
CA GLY A 257 50.21 -29.72 12.80
C GLY A 257 51.42 -29.30 13.62
N GLY A 258 51.63 -29.97 14.75
CA GLY A 258 52.91 -30.05 15.44
C GLY A 258 53.45 -31.47 15.35
N ASN A 259 54.64 -31.61 14.77
CA ASN A 259 55.69 -32.56 15.14
C ASN A 259 57.02 -31.89 14.83
#